data_AF-A0A420XMG5-F1
#
_entry.id   AF-A0A420XMG5-F1
#
_cell.length_a   1.000
_cell.length_b   1.000
_cell.length_c   1.000
_cell.angle_alpha   90.00
_cell.angle_beta   90.00
_cell.angle_gamma   90.00
#
_symmetry.space_group_name_H-M   'P 1'
#
loop_
_entity.id
_entity.type
_entity.pdbx_description
1 polymer ?
#
loop_
_entity_poly.entity_id
_entity_poly.type
_entity_poly.pdbx_seq_one_letter_code
_entity_poly.pdbx_strand_id
1 'polypeptide(L)' 'MSGSEDGGVEPVSVVRGDAEPEELAALVAVLVTRGQGARERRPAPTSPGWADRSALVRAPLRPGPGAWSRALR' A
#
# COMPACT_ATOMS: atom_id res chain seq x y z
N MET A 1 -8.92 36.41 7.23
CA MET A 1 -7.94 35.58 7.96
C MET A 1 -8.71 34.55 8.77
N SER A 2 -9.00 33.39 8.19
CA SER A 2 -9.30 32.17 8.95
C SER A 2 -8.37 31.11 8.41
N GLY A 3 -7.47 30.63 9.27
CA GLY A 3 -6.51 29.60 8.94
C GLY A 3 -7.24 28.31 8.60
N SER A 4 -7.09 27.87 7.36
CA SER A 4 -7.32 26.49 6.95
C SER A 4 -6.13 25.67 7.43
N GLU A 5 -6.04 25.45 8.74
CA GLU A 5 -5.04 24.57 9.35
C GLU A 5 -5.76 23.36 9.90
N ASP A 6 -6.08 22.44 9.00
CA ASP A 6 -6.14 21.01 9.30
C ASP A 6 -6.12 20.30 7.94
N GLY A 7 -4.92 20.24 7.36
CA GLY A 7 -4.63 19.23 6.35
C GLY A 7 -4.72 17.88 7.04
N GLY A 8 -5.95 17.37 7.15
CA GLY A 8 -6.33 16.27 8.02
C GLY A 8 -5.40 15.09 7.84
N VAL A 9 -4.73 14.71 8.92
CA VAL A 9 -4.16 13.37 9.04
C VAL A 9 -5.33 12.40 8.89
N GLU A 10 -5.36 11.69 7.77
CA GLU A 10 -6.27 10.55 7.58
C GLU A 10 -6.10 9.63 8.79
N PRO A 11 -7.13 9.47 9.64
CA PRO A 11 -6.98 8.74 10.88
C PRO A 11 -6.71 7.27 10.57
N VAL A 12 -5.69 6.69 11.22
CA VAL A 12 -5.46 5.24 11.18
C VAL A 12 -6.69 4.55 11.76
N SER A 13 -7.29 3.64 11.00
CA SER A 13 -8.48 2.89 11.41
C SER A 13 -8.19 1.39 11.54
N VAL A 14 -8.80 0.78 12.56
CA VAL A 14 -8.79 -0.67 12.73
C VAL A 14 -9.89 -1.26 11.85
N VAL A 15 -9.50 -2.04 10.83
CA VAL A 15 -10.45 -2.65 9.88
C VAL A 15 -11.11 -3.92 10.46
N ARG A 16 -10.46 -4.58 11.43
CA ARG A 16 -10.95 -5.79 12.09
C ARG A 16 -10.38 -5.92 13.50
N GLY A 17 -11.25 -6.28 14.44
CA GLY A 17 -10.91 -6.40 15.87
C GLY A 17 -11.28 -5.13 16.63
N ASP A 18 -11.23 -5.22 17.95
CA ASP A 18 -11.29 -4.08 18.86
C ASP A 18 -9.90 -3.95 19.48
N ALA A 19 -9.26 -2.80 19.32
CA ALA A 19 -7.91 -2.57 19.80
C ALA A 19 -7.96 -1.57 20.94
N GLU A 20 -7.34 -1.93 22.05
CA GLU A 20 -7.29 -1.03 23.20
C GLU A 20 -6.38 0.17 22.89
N PRO A 21 -6.60 1.33 23.54
CA PRO A 21 -5.80 2.53 23.32
C PRO A 21 -4.29 2.30 23.46
N GLU A 22 -3.90 1.45 24.41
CA GLU A 22 -2.50 1.08 24.67
C GLU A 22 -1.89 0.30 23.51
N GLU A 23 -2.66 -0.59 22.88
CA GLU A 23 -2.21 -1.40 21.74
C GLU A 23 -2.02 -0.52 20.49
N LEU A 24 -2.94 0.42 20.26
CA LEU A 24 -2.82 1.42 19.21
C LEU A 24 -1.58 2.29 19.42
N ALA A 25 -1.34 2.76 20.65
CA ALA A 25 -0.16 3.54 20.99
C ALA A 25 1.14 2.75 20.75
N ALA A 26 1.18 1.47 21.15
CA ALA A 26 2.32 0.60 20.92
C ALA A 26 2.59 0.40 19.41
N LEU A 27 1.53 0.18 18.62
CA LEU A 27 1.64 0.03 17.16
C LEU A 27 2.19 1.31 16.51
N VAL A 28 1.65 2.48 16.87
CA VAL A 28 2.13 3.77 16.36
C VAL A 28 3.60 4.00 16.74
N ALA A 29 3.99 3.71 17.98
CA ALA A 29 5.38 3.83 18.42
C ALA A 29 6.32 2.98 17.56
N VAL A 30 5.96 1.72 17.30
CA VAL A 30 6.75 0.82 16.42
C VAL A 30 6.86 1.36 14.99
N LEU A 31 5.76 1.87 14.42
CA LEU A 31 5.75 2.44 13.07
C LEU A 31 6.65 3.68 12.98
N VAL A 32 6.57 4.58 13.97
CA VAL A 32 7.42 5.77 14.04
C VAL A 32 8.88 5.37 14.13
N THR A 33 9.25 4.46 15.04
CA THR A 33 10.63 3.97 15.20
C THR A 33 11.17 3.38 13.90
N ARG A 34 10.39 2.55 13.18
CA ARG A 34 10.83 2.00 11.89
C ARG A 34 10.91 3.05 10.78
N GLY A 35 10.02 4.04 10.78
CA GLY A 35 10.03 5.14 9.82
C GLY A 35 11.24 6.06 9.95
N GLN A 36 11.79 6.25 11.16
CA GLN A 36 12.98 7.08 11.37
C GLN A 36 14.22 6.53 10.64
N GLY A 37 14.41 5.20 10.62
CA GLY A 37 15.55 4.55 9.95
C GLY A 37 15.46 4.53 8.41
N ALA A 38 14.30 4.80 7.82
CA ALA A 38 14.10 4.80 6.38
C ALA A 38 14.61 6.09 5.68
N ARG A 39 15.01 7.11 6.44
CA ARG A 39 15.47 8.40 5.87
C ARG A 39 16.87 8.35 5.26
N GLU A 40 17.73 7.41 5.66
CA GLU A 40 19.17 7.46 5.31
C GLU A 40 19.59 6.69 4.05
N ARG A 41 18.69 5.94 3.41
CA ARG A 41 18.93 5.42 2.07
C ARG A 41 17.58 5.02 1.52
N ARG A 42 17.17 5.60 0.39
CA ARG A 42 16.04 5.08 -0.36
C ARG A 42 16.58 4.03 -1.34
N PRO A 43 16.62 2.74 -0.98
CA PRO A 43 16.73 1.72 -2.02
C PRO A 43 15.55 1.93 -2.99
N ALA A 44 15.76 1.63 -4.27
CA ALA A 44 14.67 1.62 -5.24
C ALA A 44 13.47 0.87 -4.62
N PRO A 45 12.23 1.40 -4.71
CA PRO A 45 11.09 0.80 -4.03
C PRO A 45 10.97 -0.65 -4.48
N THR A 46 11.38 -1.56 -3.61
CA THR A 46 11.09 -2.97 -3.79
C THR A 46 9.62 -3.08 -3.45
N SER A 47 8.76 -2.98 -4.46
CA SER A 47 7.34 -3.20 -4.25
C SER A 47 7.21 -4.62 -3.72
N PRO A 48 6.78 -4.81 -2.46
CA PRO A 48 6.64 -6.15 -1.92
C PRO A 48 5.65 -6.92 -2.80
N GLY A 49 5.79 -8.24 -2.91
CA GLY A 49 4.98 -9.04 -3.84
C GLY A 49 3.46 -8.89 -3.65
N TRP A 50 3.00 -8.47 -2.47
CA TRP A 50 1.59 -8.14 -2.22
C TRP A 50 1.14 -6.79 -2.80
N ALA A 51 2.06 -5.83 -3.00
CA ALA A 51 1.78 -4.54 -3.63
C ALA A 51 1.74 -4.65 -5.15
N ASP A 52 2.24 -5.75 -5.71
CA ASP A 52 2.16 -6.05 -7.13
C ASP A 52 0.75 -6.47 -7.55
N ARG A 53 -0.06 -5.50 -7.96
CA ARG A 53 -1.40 -5.76 -8.50
C ARG A 53 -1.38 -6.57 -9.80
N SER A 54 -0.24 -6.68 -10.48
CA SER A 54 -0.15 -7.51 -11.70
C SER A 54 -0.40 -8.98 -11.40
N ALA A 55 -0.14 -9.44 -10.16
CA ALA A 55 -0.48 -10.79 -9.72
C ALA A 55 -2.00 -11.04 -9.58
N LEU A 56 -2.81 -9.98 -9.49
CA LEU A 56 -4.27 -10.07 -9.37
C LEU A 56 -4.98 -10.12 -10.72
N VAL A 57 -4.27 -9.88 -11.81
CA VAL A 57 -4.84 -9.79 -13.15
C VAL A 57 -4.09 -10.71 -14.11
N ARG A 58 -4.78 -11.20 -15.14
CA ARG A 58 -4.13 -12.01 -16.18
C ARG A 58 -3.14 -11.14 -16.96
N ALA A 59 -2.00 -11.72 -17.33
CA ALA A 59 -1.03 -11.06 -18.21
C ALA A 59 -1.69 -10.63 -19.54
N PRO A 60 -1.35 -9.44 -20.09
CA PRO A 60 -1.86 -8.99 -21.36
C PRO A 60 -1.55 -9.98 -22.48
N LEU A 61 -2.52 -10.22 -23.37
CA LEU A 61 -2.30 -11.02 -24.57
C LEU A 61 -1.35 -10.26 -25.51
N ARG A 62 -0.33 -10.96 -26.02
CA ARG A 62 0.57 -10.41 -27.06
C ARG A 62 -0.20 -10.30 -28.38
N PRO A 63 -0.19 -9.16 -29.07
CA PRO A 63 -0.77 -9.05 -30.40
C PRO A 63 -0.02 -9.96 -31.38
N GLY A 64 -0.76 -10.66 -32.24
CA GLY A 64 -0.19 -11.55 -33.26
C GLY A 64 -1.25 -12.36 -33.99
N PRO A 65 -0.90 -12.99 -35.12
CA PRO A 65 -1.81 -13.87 -35.85
C PRO A 65 -2.36 -14.97 -34.94
N GLY A 66 -3.69 -15.10 -34.87
CA GLY A 66 -4.35 -16.09 -34.01
C GLY A 66 -4.48 -15.72 -32.52
N ALA A 67 -4.08 -14.50 -32.10
CA ALA A 67 -4.26 -14.06 -30.71
C ALA A 67 -5.74 -14.01 -30.30
N TRP A 68 -6.63 -13.63 -31.23
CA TRP A 68 -8.07 -13.55 -31.01
C TRP A 68 -8.73 -14.92 -30.83
N SER A 69 -8.31 -15.95 -31.58
CA SER A 69 -8.89 -17.30 -31.45
C SER A 69 -8.50 -17.99 -30.13
N ARG A 70 -7.33 -17.65 -29.58
CA ARG A 70 -6.88 -18.14 -28.26
C ARG A 70 -7.55 -17.43 -27.08
N ALA A 71 -8.20 -16.28 -27.31
CA ALA A 71 -8.97 -15.57 -26.29
C ALA A 71 -10.39 -16.15 -26.13
N LEU A 72 -10.88 -16.89 -27.13
CA LEU A 72 -12.24 -17.43 -27.21
C LEU A 72 -12.35 -18.92 -26.82
N ARG A 73 -11.25 -19.54 -26.37
CA ARG A 73 -11.22 -20.91 -25.83
C ARG A 73 -10.85 -20.84 -24.36
#